data_AF-K1TBD1-F1
#
_entry.id   AF-K1TBD1-F1
#
_cell.length_a   1.000
_cell.length_b   1.000
_cell.length_c   1.000
_cell.angle_alpha   90.00
_cell.angle_beta   90.00
_cell.angle_gamma   90.00
#
_symmetry.space_group_name_H-M   'P 1'
#
loop_
_entity.id
_entity.type
_entity.pdbx_description
1 polymer ?
#
loop_
_entity_poly.entity_id
_entity_poly.type
_entity_poly.pdbx_seq_one_letter_code
_entity_poly.pdbx_strand_id
1 'polypeptide(L)'
;MAKLTAMGFKLGTPEYIPGEEDWVYGILVKGKHVVAGDKVSIDDVLVIQVGNGKRSVDDSIDVVDPVYHGEEDVMEGEGDMSGETHEDNFEVVPGTETTEPAPSHEHHQKEVVE
;
A
#
# COMPACT_ATOMS: atom_id res chain seq x y z
N MET A 1 3.05 -22.87 -10.67
CA MET A 1 3.85 -23.77 -9.83
C MET A 1 4.67 -22.92 -8.88
N ALA A 2 4.57 -23.13 -7.57
CA ALA A 2 5.37 -22.37 -6.59
C ALA A 2 6.85 -22.75 -6.68
N LYS A 3 7.75 -21.76 -6.62
CA LYS A 3 9.20 -21.94 -6.82
C LYS A 3 9.86 -22.87 -5.79
N LEU A 4 9.37 -22.85 -4.54
CA LEU A 4 9.91 -23.68 -3.45
C LEU A 4 9.57 -25.16 -3.62
N THR A 5 8.35 -25.49 -4.04
CA THR A 5 7.94 -26.87 -4.33
C THR A 5 8.75 -27.45 -5.49
N ALA A 6 9.06 -26.64 -6.51
CA ALA A 6 9.90 -27.04 -7.63
C ALA A 6 11.36 -27.35 -7.23
N MET A 7 11.85 -26.72 -6.15
CA MET A 7 13.16 -27.02 -5.56
C MET A 7 13.12 -28.22 -4.60
N GLY A 8 11.95 -28.86 -4.43
CA GLY A 8 11.75 -30.06 -3.62
C GLY A 8 11.50 -29.80 -2.13
N PHE A 9 11.35 -28.53 -1.72
CA PHE A 9 11.00 -28.19 -0.35
C PHE A 9 9.57 -28.59 -0.02
N LYS A 10 9.36 -29.08 1.21
CA LYS A 10 8.04 -29.38 1.75
C LYS A 10 7.42 -28.11 2.32
N LEU A 11 6.24 -27.75 1.84
CA LEU A 11 5.48 -26.61 2.34
C LEU A 11 4.36 -27.10 3.26
N GLY A 12 4.24 -26.47 4.42
CA GLY A 12 3.11 -26.62 5.32
C GLY A 12 1.97 -25.66 4.97
N THR A 13 1.00 -25.55 5.87
CA THR A 13 -0.07 -24.56 5.77
C THR A 13 0.52 -23.15 5.90
N PRO A 14 0.18 -22.20 5.01
CA PRO A 14 0.61 -20.81 5.13
C PRO A 14 0.01 -20.15 6.38
N GLU A 15 0.78 -19.26 6.99
CA GLU A 15 0.36 -18.44 8.12
C GLU A 15 -0.04 -17.05 7.60
N TYR A 16 -1.26 -16.62 7.90
CA TYR A 16 -1.77 -15.34 7.45
C TYR A 16 -1.63 -14.28 8.54
N ILE A 17 -0.89 -13.23 8.24
CA ILE A 17 -0.64 -12.11 9.17
C ILE A 17 -1.23 -10.80 8.63
N PRO A 18 -1.52 -9.81 9.49
CA PRO A 18 -1.85 -8.46 9.02
C PRO A 18 -0.73 -7.92 8.13
N GLY A 19 -1.09 -7.42 6.95
CA GLY A 19 -0.14 -7.01 5.92
C GLY A 19 -0.79 -6.89 4.55
N GLU A 20 0.02 -6.52 3.55
CA GLU A 20 -0.41 -6.42 2.16
C GLU A 20 -0.82 -7.80 1.61
N GLU A 21 -1.92 -7.83 0.85
CA GLU A 21 -2.45 -9.07 0.27
C GLU A 21 -1.38 -9.75 -0.61
N ASP A 22 -1.25 -11.07 -0.47
CA ASP A 22 -0.29 -11.92 -1.19
C ASP A 22 1.20 -11.59 -0.96
N TRP A 23 1.51 -10.63 -0.09
CA TRP A 23 2.89 -10.28 0.22
C TRP A 23 3.52 -11.27 1.19
N VAL A 24 4.75 -11.72 0.92
CA VAL A 24 5.48 -12.64 1.80
C VAL A 24 6.32 -11.85 2.80
N TYR A 25 6.01 -11.98 4.08
CA TYR A 25 6.73 -11.30 5.16
C TYR A 25 7.83 -12.15 5.79
N GLY A 26 7.70 -13.47 5.70
CA GLY A 26 8.64 -14.37 6.36
C GLY A 26 8.45 -15.82 5.97
N ILE A 27 9.45 -16.62 6.31
CA ILE A 27 9.42 -18.06 6.19
C ILE A 27 9.86 -18.62 7.54
N LEU A 28 9.12 -19.61 8.05
CA LEU A 28 9.42 -20.30 9.28
C LEU A 28 9.82 -21.74 8.99
N VAL A 29 10.87 -22.17 9.68
CA VAL A 29 11.33 -23.55 9.69
C VAL A 29 11.37 -24.00 11.15
N LYS A 30 10.58 -25.01 11.50
CA LYS A 30 10.45 -25.49 12.90
C LYS A 30 10.13 -24.36 13.89
N GLY A 31 9.29 -23.40 13.47
CA GLY A 31 8.89 -22.25 14.28
C GLY A 31 9.93 -21.14 14.42
N LYS A 32 11.05 -21.19 13.68
CA LYS A 32 12.07 -20.13 13.65
C LYS A 32 12.04 -19.42 12.30
N HIS A 33 12.10 -18.09 12.32
CA HIS A 33 12.28 -17.31 11.11
C HIS A 33 13.63 -17.62 10.48
N VAL A 34 13.63 -17.84 9.17
CA VAL A 34 14.84 -17.97 8.36
C VAL A 34 15.05 -16.71 7.55
N VAL A 35 16.31 -16.32 7.40
CA VAL A 35 16.73 -15.17 6.59
C VAL A 35 17.51 -15.63 5.37
N ALA A 36 17.69 -14.71 4.42
CA ALA A 36 18.52 -14.98 3.25
C ALA A 36 19.95 -15.36 3.68
N GLY A 37 20.45 -16.47 3.15
CA GLY A 37 21.76 -17.04 3.49
C GLY A 37 21.71 -18.17 4.50
N ASP A 38 20.59 -18.35 5.22
CA ASP A 38 20.42 -19.50 6.12
C ASP A 38 20.33 -20.82 5.34
N LYS A 39 20.95 -21.86 5.91
CA LYS A 39 20.89 -23.22 5.36
C LYS A 39 19.67 -23.93 5.93
N VAL A 40 18.74 -24.29 5.05
CA VAL A 40 17.53 -25.03 5.38
C VAL A 40 17.58 -26.41 4.74
N SER A 41 17.33 -27.46 5.53
CA SER A 41 17.22 -28.82 5.04
C SER A 41 15.93 -29.01 4.24
N ILE A 42 16.00 -29.73 3.12
CA ILE A 42 14.84 -29.97 2.25
C ILE A 42 13.76 -30.86 2.90
N ASP A 43 14.16 -31.65 3.89
CA ASP A 43 13.26 -32.49 4.66
C ASP A 43 12.41 -31.73 5.67
N ASP A 44 12.83 -30.51 6.03
CA ASP A 44 12.09 -29.67 6.96
C ASP A 44 10.88 -29.03 6.26
N VAL A 45 9.77 -28.95 6.99
CA VAL A 45 8.55 -28.29 6.50
C VAL A 45 8.69 -26.78 6.70
N LEU A 46 8.52 -26.03 5.61
CA LEU A 46 8.50 -24.58 5.63
C LEU A 46 7.06 -24.06 5.72
N VAL A 47 6.86 -23.07 6.58
CA VAL A 47 5.63 -22.30 6.67
C VAL A 47 5.91 -20.92 6.09
N ILE A 48 5.06 -20.45 5.18
CA ILE A 48 5.20 -19.10 4.62
C ILE A 48 4.22 -18.18 5.33
N GLN A 49 4.73 -17.05 5.81
CA GLN A 49 3.91 -15.96 6.32
C GLN A 49 3.51 -15.03 5.18
N VAL A 50 2.22 -14.95 4.93
CA VAL A 50 1.62 -14.16 3.85
C VAL A 50 0.70 -13.10 4.46
N GLY A 51 0.71 -11.90 3.91
CA GLY A 51 -0.20 -10.84 4.31
C GLY A 51 -1.64 -11.15 3.87
N ASN A 52 -2.59 -10.83 4.73
CA ASN A 52 -4.01 -11.14 4.55
C ASN A 52 -4.85 -9.97 4.01
N GLY A 53 -4.20 -8.88 3.56
CA GLY A 53 -4.84 -7.67 3.07
C GLY A 53 -5.48 -6.80 4.17
N LYS A 54 -5.34 -7.17 5.45
CA LYS A 54 -5.91 -6.43 6.57
C LYS A 54 -4.84 -5.60 7.26
N ARG A 55 -5.22 -4.39 7.68
CA ARG A 55 -4.43 -3.59 8.62
C ARG A 55 -4.45 -4.24 10.00
N SER A 56 -3.37 -4.06 10.73
CA SER A 56 -3.30 -4.51 12.12
C SER A 56 -4.35 -3.76 12.96
N VAL A 57 -4.91 -4.46 13.95
CA VAL A 57 -5.80 -3.82 14.95
C VAL A 57 -5.07 -2.73 15.75
N ASP A 58 -3.73 -2.84 15.84
CA ASP A 58 -2.87 -1.85 16.49
C ASP A 58 -2.77 -0.53 15.69
N ASP A 59 -2.94 -0.62 14.37
CA ASP A 59 -2.88 0.50 13.42
C ASP A 59 -4.29 0.95 12.97
N SER A 60 -5.33 0.54 13.71
CA SER A 60 -6.71 0.94 13.41
C SER A 60 -6.96 2.34 13.94
N ILE A 61 -6.94 3.32 13.04
CA ILE A 61 -7.38 4.69 13.33
C ILE A 61 -8.90 4.65 13.47
N ASP A 62 -9.40 5.00 14.66
CA ASP A 62 -10.83 5.20 14.89
C ASP A 62 -11.26 6.45 14.13
N VAL A 63 -12.02 6.27 13.05
CA VAL A 63 -12.60 7.39 12.30
C VAL A 63 -13.76 7.91 13.15
N VAL A 64 -13.45 8.86 14.02
CA VAL A 64 -14.47 9.58 14.78
C VAL A 64 -15.25 10.43 13.78
N ASP A 65 -16.52 10.10 13.57
CA ASP A 65 -17.41 10.89 12.74
C ASP A 65 -17.44 12.31 13.32
N PRO A 66 -17.15 13.36 12.54
CA PRO A 66 -17.22 14.72 13.04
C PRO A 66 -18.65 14.94 13.54
N VAL A 67 -18.78 15.17 14.85
CA VAL A 67 -20.02 15.62 15.45
C VAL A 67 -20.27 17.01 14.88
N TYR A 68 -21.04 17.07 13.79
CA TYR A 68 -21.75 18.27 13.42
C TYR A 68 -22.69 18.55 14.60
N HIS A 69 -22.30 19.49 15.46
CA HIS A 69 -23.25 20.18 16.29
C HIS A 69 -24.16 20.91 15.31
N GLY A 70 -25.25 20.23 14.91
CA GLY A 70 -26.37 20.87 14.27
C GLY A 70 -26.85 21.94 15.24
N GLU A 71 -26.57 23.19 14.90
CA GLU A 71 -27.23 24.32 15.50
C GLU A 71 -28.72 24.16 15.23
N GLU A 72 -29.43 23.81 16.31
CA GLU A 72 -30.87 23.75 16.35
C GLU A 72 -31.43 25.14 16.00
N ASP A 73 -32.29 25.16 14.97
CA ASP A 73 -33.36 26.13 14.73
C ASP A 73 -33.00 27.63 14.80
N VAL A 74 -32.50 28.19 13.69
CA VAL A 74 -32.72 29.61 13.36
C VAL A 74 -33.18 29.79 11.91
N MET A 75 -34.50 29.76 11.75
CA MET A 75 -35.33 30.60 10.86
C MET A 75 -34.83 30.86 9.42
N GLU A 76 -35.59 30.33 8.45
CA GLU A 76 -35.55 30.75 7.05
C GLU A 76 -35.59 32.30 6.93
N GLY A 77 -34.45 32.88 6.60
CA GLY A 77 -34.31 34.28 6.22
C GLY A 77 -33.48 34.32 4.95
N GLU A 78 -34.10 34.74 3.85
CA GLU A 78 -33.48 34.98 2.55
C GLU A 78 -32.21 35.84 2.73
N GLY A 79 -31.04 35.21 2.62
CA GLY A 79 -29.73 35.84 2.74
C GLY A 79 -28.89 35.50 1.53
N ASP A 80 -28.77 36.48 0.64
CA ASP A 80 -27.90 36.53 -0.54
C ASP A 80 -26.52 35.90 -0.28
N MET A 81 -26.31 34.69 -0.82
CA MET A 81 -25.04 34.00 -0.78
C MET A 81 -24.15 34.59 -1.86
N SER A 82 -23.57 35.77 -1.58
CA SER A 82 -22.44 36.27 -2.34
C SER A 82 -21.31 35.25 -2.19
N GLY A 83 -21.12 34.44 -3.24
CA GLY A 83 -20.08 33.44 -3.32
C GLY A 83 -18.72 34.10 -3.17
N GLU A 84 -18.17 34.04 -1.96
CA GLU A 84 -16.79 34.39 -1.69
C GLU A 84 -15.94 33.26 -2.31
N THR A 85 -15.57 33.45 -3.58
CA THR A 85 -14.54 32.66 -4.23
C THR A 85 -13.29 32.78 -3.38
N HIS A 86 -12.94 31.70 -2.68
CA HIS A 86 -11.66 31.55 -2.03
C HIS A 86 -10.59 31.60 -3.13
N GLU A 87 -10.03 32.78 -3.36
CA GLU A 87 -8.90 32.95 -4.27
C GLU A 87 -7.68 32.28 -3.64
N ASP A 88 -7.37 31.07 -4.11
CA ASP A 88 -6.18 30.32 -3.73
C ASP A 88 -4.93 31.09 -4.20
N ASN A 89 -4.40 31.93 -3.32
CA ASN A 89 -3.21 32.74 -3.59
C ASN A 89 -1.95 31.89 -3.34
N PHE A 90 -1.67 30.95 -4.25
CA PHE A 90 -0.44 30.17 -4.22
C PHE A 90 0.76 31.03 -4.67
N GLU A 91 1.74 31.18 -3.78
CA GLU A 91 3.02 31.83 -4.09
C GLU A 91 3.88 30.93 -4.98
N VAL A 92 4.11 31.35 -6.23
CA VAL A 92 4.99 30.64 -7.16
C VAL A 92 6.45 30.90 -6.78
N VAL A 93 7.10 29.90 -6.20
CA VAL A 93 8.56 29.88 -5.99
C VAL A 93 9.27 29.75 -7.36
N PRO A 94 10.19 30.66 -7.73
CA PRO A 94 10.96 30.51 -8.96
C PRO A 94 11.88 29.30 -8.83
N GLY A 95 11.65 28.29 -9.68
CA GLY A 95 12.47 27.08 -9.73
C GLY A 95 13.91 27.41 -10.07
N THR A 96 14.86 26.97 -9.24
CA THR A 96 16.26 26.88 -9.64
C THR A 96 16.38 25.74 -10.65
N GLU A 97 16.48 26.09 -11.94
CA GLU A 97 16.81 25.17 -13.01
C GLU A 97 18.12 24.44 -12.66
N THR A 98 18.00 23.18 -12.20
CA THR A 98 19.12 22.26 -12.14
C THR A 98 18.93 21.30 -13.30
N THR A 99 19.67 21.54 -14.36
CA THR A 99 19.80 20.64 -15.51
C THR A 99 20.20 19.25 -15.04
N GLU A 100 19.28 18.29 -15.08
CA GLU A 100 19.61 16.87 -15.20
C GLU A 100 18.44 16.15 -15.91
N PRO A 101 18.68 15.42 -17.02
CA PRO A 101 17.60 14.87 -17.83
C PRO A 101 16.98 13.66 -17.13
N ALA A 102 15.70 13.77 -16.75
CA ALA A 102 14.92 12.62 -16.30
C ALA A 102 14.63 11.68 -17.50
N PRO A 103 14.67 10.34 -17.31
CA PRO A 103 14.43 9.38 -18.38
C PRO A 103 12.96 9.43 -18.83
N SER A 104 12.76 9.74 -20.11
CA SER A 104 11.45 9.68 -20.76
C SER A 104 10.94 8.25 -20.80
N HIS A 105 9.78 8.06 -20.17
CA HIS A 105 8.98 6.84 -20.22
C HIS A 105 8.43 6.65 -21.66
N GLU A 106 9.14 5.91 -22.51
CA GLU A 106 8.66 5.58 -23.86
C GLU A 106 7.79 4.31 -23.84
N HIS A 107 6.49 4.53 -24.04
CA HIS A 107 5.48 3.52 -24.29
C HIS A 107 5.80 2.80 -25.61
N HIS A 108 6.12 1.50 -25.53
CA HIS A 108 6.19 0.62 -26.69
C HIS A 108 4.81 0.56 -27.39
N GLN A 109 4.72 1.13 -28.59
CA GLN A 109 3.72 0.70 -29.58
C GLN A 109 4.44 0.01 -30.74
N LYS A 110 3.94 -1.19 -31.03
CA LYS A 110 4.43 -2.12 -32.04
C LYS A 110 3.71 -1.81 -33.37
N GLU A 111 4.45 -1.69 -34.47
CA GLU A 111 3.98 -1.87 -35.85
C GLU A 111 5.22 -2.25 -36.68
N VAL A 112 5.48 -3.52 -37.03
CA VAL A 112 4.92 -4.36 -38.12
C VAL A 112 5.30 -3.85 -39.53
N VAL A 113 6.24 -4.61 -40.16
CA VAL A 113 6.38 -4.92 -41.62
C VAL A 113 6.87 -3.75 -42.49
N GLU A 114 7.83 -3.88 -43.42
CA GLU A 114 8.15 -4.94 -44.40
C GLU A 114 9.66 -5.01 -44.70
#